data_AF-A0A1H7TUP5-F1
#
_entry.id   AF-A0A1H7TUP5-F1
#
_cell.length_a   1.000
_cell.length_b   1.000
_cell.length_c   1.000
_cell.angle_alpha   90.00
_cell.angle_beta   90.00
_cell.angle_gamma   90.00
#
_symmetry.space_group_name_H-M   'P 1'
#
loop_
_entity.id
_entity.type
_entity.pdbx_description
1 polymer ?
#
loop_
_entity_poly.entity_id
_entity_poly.type
_entity_poly.pdbx_seq_one_letter_code
_entity_poly.pdbx_strand_id
1 'polypeptide(L)'
;MTAPTPTLLAEALSLLVQLNESSARPDPREALAPLRARHPRTRMRLLRHREALDDSMQYGLLLTETGVGTATLSWAPERAIPWSLRGTQRTAESMLLRVNGEALAIEEAMAYLDVMWERTELLDRLISVCLIKQELAENPVRLEPGVLQDAMDAFRRARGLLTVADTERWMRARTLSHTALEELVEREAAIAELKRRVVADRGHAWLAENVGGLDRARVATVRFAERTEAERFLDLVRARMVDGGEDAVGAFGAAAAAEFAASATLTGVEMTEVVRCELPESLAGPLFLAEPSEVLGPVSDEPGWRVVQVLARTRAASDAQADRAVAEAVFAQWLAERHEAARIEWFWGDAAKTPTGAPVHRP
;
A
#
# COMPACT_ATOMS: atom_id res chain seq x y z
N MET A 1 -28.11 0.65 53.69
CA MET A 1 -27.20 0.45 52.55
C MET A 1 -26.12 1.48 52.66
N THR A 2 -24.91 1.10 53.06
CA THR A 2 -23.81 2.08 53.19
C THR A 2 -22.91 1.93 51.98
N ALA A 3 -22.91 2.94 51.11
CA ALA A 3 -21.97 3.09 50.00
C ALA A 3 -20.52 3.11 50.52
N PRO A 4 -19.51 2.89 49.65
CA PRO A 4 -18.11 3.03 50.03
C PRO A 4 -17.86 4.39 50.69
N THR A 5 -17.08 4.38 51.77
CA THR A 5 -16.84 5.59 52.56
C THR A 5 -16.08 6.65 51.75
N PRO A 6 -16.31 7.95 52.00
CA PRO A 6 -15.56 9.02 51.33
C PRO A 6 -14.04 8.88 51.49
N THR A 7 -13.58 8.42 52.65
CA THR A 7 -12.16 8.14 52.92
C THR A 7 -11.62 7.04 52.01
N LEU A 8 -12.34 5.91 51.89
CA LEU A 8 -11.95 4.83 50.98
C LEU A 8 -11.86 5.33 49.53
N LEU A 9 -12.84 6.11 49.08
CA LEU A 9 -12.84 6.65 47.71
C LEU A 9 -11.66 7.59 47.45
N ALA A 10 -11.33 8.47 48.40
CA ALA A 10 -10.20 9.38 48.28
C ALA A 10 -8.84 8.63 48.24
N GLU A 11 -8.69 7.61 49.09
CA GLU A 11 -7.48 6.77 49.11
C GLU A 11 -7.35 5.90 47.86
N ALA A 12 -8.47 5.35 47.38
CA ALA A 12 -8.55 4.61 46.13
C ALA A 12 -8.18 5.48 44.92
N LEU A 13 -8.70 6.71 44.88
CA LEU A 13 -8.37 7.67 43.82
C LEU A 13 -6.88 8.03 43.85
N SER A 14 -6.33 8.31 45.04
CA SER A 14 -4.91 8.62 45.21
C SER A 14 -4.01 7.48 44.71
N LEU A 15 -4.40 6.23 44.98
CA LEU A 15 -3.70 5.06 44.46
C LEU A 15 -3.76 5.00 42.92
N LEU A 16 -4.93 5.26 42.33
CA LEU A 16 -5.09 5.25 40.86
C LEU A 16 -4.25 6.35 40.19
N VAL A 17 -4.18 7.56 40.76
CA VAL A 17 -3.32 8.64 40.25
C VAL A 17 -1.86 8.19 40.27
N GLN A 18 -1.37 7.69 41.41
CA GLN A 18 0.02 7.21 41.54
C GLN A 18 0.36 6.10 40.55
N LEU A 19 -0.55 5.13 40.35
CA LEU A 19 -0.32 4.03 39.43
C LEU A 19 -0.31 4.45 37.96
N ASN A 20 -1.12 5.44 37.58
CA ASN A 20 -1.19 5.92 36.20
C ASN A 20 -0.11 6.98 35.88
N GLU A 21 0.48 7.63 36.89
CA GLU A 21 1.63 8.55 36.72
C GLU A 21 2.98 7.83 36.79
N SER A 22 3.05 6.68 37.47
CA SER A 22 4.28 5.90 37.63
C SER A 22 4.58 5.06 36.40
N SER A 23 5.85 5.04 35.97
CA SER A 23 6.32 4.07 34.97
C SER A 23 6.47 2.65 35.53
N ALA A 24 6.45 2.49 36.85
CA ALA A 24 6.53 1.20 37.50
C ALA A 24 5.24 0.40 37.29
N ARG A 25 5.37 -0.91 37.07
CA ARG A 25 4.25 -1.83 36.83
C ARG A 25 4.10 -2.80 38.02
N PRO A 26 3.72 -2.31 39.22
CA PRO A 26 3.71 -3.14 40.43
C PRO A 26 2.65 -4.23 40.33
N ASP A 27 2.88 -5.38 40.97
CA ASP A 27 1.90 -6.46 41.11
C ASP A 27 0.58 -5.92 41.69
N PRO A 28 -0.61 -6.31 41.19
CA PRO A 28 -1.85 -5.67 41.62
C PRO A 28 -2.19 -6.04 43.07
N ARG A 29 -1.64 -7.14 43.61
CA ARG A 29 -1.84 -7.51 45.02
C ARG A 29 -0.96 -6.64 45.92
N GLU A 30 0.27 -6.39 45.52
CA GLU A 30 1.20 -5.51 46.25
C GLU A 30 0.68 -4.07 46.28
N ALA A 31 0.27 -3.53 45.13
CA ALA A 31 -0.28 -2.17 45.03
C ALA A 31 -1.53 -1.96 45.91
N LEU A 32 -2.35 -3.01 46.06
CA LEU A 32 -3.57 -2.95 46.89
C LEU A 32 -3.33 -3.26 48.37
N ALA A 33 -2.19 -3.81 48.77
CA ALA A 33 -1.97 -4.27 50.14
C ALA A 33 -2.18 -3.18 51.20
N PRO A 34 -1.66 -1.94 51.04
CA PRO A 34 -1.88 -0.87 52.02
C PRO A 34 -3.34 -0.43 52.12
N LEU A 35 -4.08 -0.46 51.02
CA LEU A 35 -5.48 -0.08 50.98
C LEU A 35 -6.38 -1.15 51.61
N ARG A 36 -6.09 -2.44 51.33
CA ARG A 36 -6.78 -3.58 51.94
C ARG A 36 -6.55 -3.69 53.44
N ALA A 37 -5.35 -3.36 53.93
CA ALA A 37 -5.04 -3.36 55.34
C ALA A 37 -5.89 -2.34 56.12
N ARG A 38 -6.14 -1.16 55.53
CA ARG A 38 -6.96 -0.09 56.13
C ARG A 38 -8.47 -0.33 56.00
N HIS A 39 -8.89 -1.04 54.96
CA HIS A 39 -10.32 -1.32 54.68
C HIS A 39 -10.58 -2.82 54.48
N PRO A 40 -10.44 -3.64 55.54
CA PRO A 40 -10.50 -5.10 55.43
C PRO A 40 -11.88 -5.66 55.05
N ARG A 41 -12.94 -4.84 55.19
CA ARG A 41 -14.32 -5.24 54.87
C ARG A 41 -14.69 -5.05 53.41
N THR A 42 -13.88 -4.32 52.63
CA THR A 42 -14.16 -4.05 51.22
C THR A 42 -13.30 -4.95 50.34
N ARG A 43 -13.93 -5.73 49.46
CA ARG A 43 -13.21 -6.53 48.47
C ARG A 43 -12.76 -5.61 47.34
N MET A 44 -11.45 -5.59 47.07
CA MET A 44 -10.86 -4.72 46.06
C MET A 44 -10.23 -5.53 44.94
N ARG A 45 -10.44 -5.13 43.69
CA ARG A 45 -9.76 -5.71 42.53
C ARG A 45 -9.23 -4.60 41.63
N LEU A 46 -7.92 -4.63 41.38
CA LEU A 46 -7.27 -3.76 40.42
C LEU A 46 -7.35 -4.40 39.04
N LEU A 47 -7.93 -3.68 38.09
CA LEU A 47 -7.97 -4.03 36.68
C LEU A 47 -6.83 -3.32 35.98
N ARG A 48 -6.18 -4.02 35.05
CA ARG A 48 -5.11 -3.50 34.21
C ARG A 48 -5.56 -3.55 32.77
N HIS A 49 -5.27 -2.49 32.04
CA HIS A 49 -5.53 -2.43 30.62
C HIS A 49 -4.32 -1.85 29.91
N ARG A 50 -3.95 -2.47 28.79
CA ARG A 50 -2.82 -2.04 27.96
C ARG A 50 -3.38 -1.42 26.69
N GLU A 51 -3.03 -0.17 26.44
CA GLU A 51 -3.47 0.56 25.26
C GLU A 51 -2.80 0.01 24.00
N ALA A 52 -3.56 -0.13 22.92
CA ALA A 52 -3.06 -0.75 21.69
C ALA A 52 -2.14 0.19 20.89
N LEU A 53 -2.38 1.50 20.98
CA LEU A 53 -1.67 2.50 20.19
C LEU A 53 -0.25 2.77 20.71
N ASP A 54 -0.06 2.86 22.02
CA ASP A 54 1.19 3.31 22.65
C ASP A 54 1.71 2.36 23.76
N ASP A 55 1.10 1.18 23.93
CA ASP A 55 1.41 0.20 24.96
C ASP A 55 1.31 0.75 26.41
N SER A 56 0.68 1.90 26.60
CA SER A 56 0.51 2.51 27.93
C SER A 56 -0.39 1.64 28.82
N MET A 57 -0.05 1.57 30.11
CA MET A 57 -0.81 0.79 31.08
C MET A 57 -1.73 1.70 31.86
N GLN A 58 -3.02 1.38 31.89
CA GLN A 58 -4.01 2.07 32.69
C GLN A 58 -4.66 1.16 33.72
N TYR A 59 -5.09 1.78 34.82
CA TYR A 59 -5.64 1.08 35.96
C TYR A 59 -7.08 1.52 36.27
N GLY A 60 -7.92 0.54 36.55
CA GLY A 60 -9.26 0.73 37.10
C GLY A 60 -9.42 -0.05 38.40
N LEU A 61 -10.24 0.44 39.33
CA LEU A 61 -10.47 -0.20 40.62
C LEU A 61 -11.94 -0.60 40.77
N LEU A 62 -12.16 -1.86 41.15
CA LEU A 62 -13.46 -2.35 41.60
C LEU A 62 -13.45 -2.42 43.13
N LEU A 63 -14.43 -1.77 43.74
CA LEU A 63 -14.70 -1.78 45.18
C LEU A 63 -16.03 -2.49 45.41
N THR A 64 -15.97 -3.72 45.93
CA THR A 64 -17.15 -4.55 46.17
C THR A 64 -17.41 -4.68 47.66
N GLU A 65 -18.61 -4.30 48.07
CA GLU A 65 -19.12 -4.53 49.42
C GLU A 65 -20.24 -5.58 49.37
N THR A 66 -20.02 -6.71 50.03
CA THR A 66 -20.96 -7.83 50.03
C THR A 66 -22.32 -7.40 50.58
N GLY A 67 -23.38 -7.61 49.80
CA GLY A 67 -24.74 -7.24 50.18
C GLY A 67 -25.11 -5.78 49.95
N VAL A 68 -24.19 -4.94 49.45
CA VAL A 68 -24.46 -3.53 49.11
C VAL A 68 -24.38 -3.29 47.61
N GLY A 69 -23.23 -3.61 46.99
CA GLY A 69 -23.00 -3.33 45.59
C GLY A 69 -21.52 -3.27 45.22
N THR A 70 -21.25 -2.87 43.98
CA THR A 70 -19.88 -2.64 43.49
C THR A 70 -19.78 -1.23 42.91
N ALA A 71 -18.78 -0.47 43.38
CA ALA A 71 -18.39 0.79 42.77
C ALA A 71 -17.18 0.58 41.86
N THR A 72 -17.19 1.25 40.72
CA THR A 72 -16.06 1.33 39.79
C THR A 72 -15.42 2.71 39.90
N LEU A 73 -14.10 2.75 40.03
CA LEU A 73 -13.34 3.99 40.04
C LEU A 73 -12.26 3.90 38.97
N SER A 74 -12.16 4.94 38.16
CA SER A 74 -11.08 5.09 37.19
C SER A 74 -10.60 6.53 37.17
N TRP A 75 -9.32 6.70 36.88
CA TRP A 75 -8.69 8.00 36.69
C TRP A 75 -7.88 7.91 35.41
N ALA A 76 -7.90 8.98 34.63
CA ALA A 76 -7.08 9.12 33.44
C ALA A 76 -6.50 10.54 33.40
N PRO A 77 -5.26 10.71 32.92
CA PRO A 77 -4.73 12.04 32.64
C PRO A 77 -5.54 12.71 31.53
N GLU A 78 -5.40 14.03 31.39
CA GLU A 78 -6.19 14.87 30.47
C GLU A 78 -6.24 14.36 29.02
N ARG A 79 -5.17 13.70 28.56
CA ARG A 79 -5.04 13.17 27.20
C ARG A 79 -5.60 11.76 27.01
N ALA A 80 -6.19 11.16 28.05
CA ALA A 80 -6.60 9.77 28.05
C ALA A 80 -8.07 9.60 28.49
N ILE A 81 -8.67 8.50 28.04
CA ILE A 81 -10.06 8.16 28.36
C ILE A 81 -10.09 7.28 29.63
N PRO A 82 -10.93 7.57 30.63
CA PRO A 82 -11.07 6.71 31.80
C PRO A 82 -11.49 5.29 31.41
N TRP A 83 -10.94 4.27 32.08
CA TRP A 83 -11.18 2.85 31.76
C TRP A 83 -12.67 2.50 31.63
N SER A 84 -13.55 3.07 32.45
CA SER A 84 -15.00 2.79 32.40
C SER A 84 -15.68 3.28 31.12
N LEU A 85 -15.03 4.15 30.35
CA LEU A 85 -15.49 4.66 29.06
C LEU A 85 -14.69 4.06 27.89
N ARG A 86 -13.76 3.13 28.15
CA ARG A 86 -13.05 2.42 27.09
C ARG A 86 -13.88 1.21 26.67
N GLY A 87 -14.19 1.12 25.38
CA GLY A 87 -15.14 0.14 24.82
C GLY A 87 -16.56 0.68 24.62
N THR A 88 -16.88 1.88 25.15
CA THR A 88 -18.00 2.66 24.63
C THR A 88 -17.51 3.33 23.35
N GLN A 89 -17.58 2.62 22.22
CA GLN A 89 -17.35 3.24 20.93
C GLN A 89 -18.36 4.37 20.76
N ARG A 90 -17.87 5.58 20.43
CA ARG A 90 -18.80 6.59 19.94
C ARG A 90 -19.36 6.04 18.64
N THR A 91 -20.67 6.13 18.40
CA THR A 91 -21.25 5.66 17.13
C THR A 91 -20.54 6.27 15.91
N ALA A 92 -19.95 7.46 16.03
CA ALA A 92 -19.14 8.07 14.98
C ALA A 92 -17.81 7.35 14.70
N GLU A 93 -17.24 6.62 15.65
CA GLU A 93 -15.99 5.86 15.51
C GLU A 93 -16.18 4.56 14.73
N SER A 94 -17.42 4.10 14.58
CA SER A 94 -17.79 2.99 13.68
C SER A 94 -18.32 3.48 12.32
N MET A 95 -18.33 4.79 12.03
CA MET A 95 -18.75 5.32 10.73
C MET A 95 -17.55 5.72 9.88
N LEU A 96 -17.50 5.22 8.64
CA LEU A 96 -16.47 5.62 7.67
C LEU A 96 -16.76 7.01 7.09
N LEU A 97 -18.01 7.22 6.66
CA LEU A 97 -18.42 8.46 6.00
C LEU A 97 -19.94 8.67 6.12
N ARG A 98 -20.40 9.89 5.83
CA ARG A 98 -21.83 10.19 5.72
C ARG A 98 -22.10 11.06 4.51
N VAL A 99 -23.06 10.66 3.67
CA VAL A 99 -23.50 11.39 2.48
C VAL A 99 -24.98 11.71 2.65
N ASN A 100 -25.33 13.00 2.68
CA ASN A 100 -26.73 13.46 2.78
C ASN A 100 -27.52 12.89 3.97
N GLY A 101 -26.86 12.60 5.09
CA GLY A 101 -27.50 12.01 6.27
C GLY A 101 -27.36 10.49 6.35
N GLU A 102 -27.10 9.83 5.23
CA GLU A 102 -26.85 8.38 5.19
C GLU A 102 -25.42 8.10 5.58
N ALA A 103 -25.25 7.40 6.70
CA ALA A 103 -23.95 7.12 7.27
C ALA A 103 -23.56 5.68 6.94
N LEU A 104 -22.35 5.51 6.39
CA LEU A 104 -21.77 4.22 6.05
C LEU A 104 -20.89 3.75 7.22
N ALA A 105 -21.21 2.59 7.77
CA ALA A 105 -20.41 1.99 8.84
C ALA A 105 -19.07 1.48 8.29
N ILE A 106 -18.03 1.40 9.12
CA ILE A 106 -16.73 0.82 8.73
C ILE A 106 -16.94 -0.63 8.31
N GLU A 107 -17.76 -1.40 9.03
CA GLU A 107 -18.07 -2.80 8.73
C GLU A 107 -18.75 -2.97 7.37
N GLU A 108 -19.68 -2.07 7.04
CA GLU A 108 -20.31 -2.04 5.71
C GLU A 108 -19.32 -1.62 4.63
N ALA A 109 -18.45 -0.65 4.90
CA ALA A 109 -17.39 -0.27 3.99
C ALA A 109 -16.41 -1.41 3.73
N MET A 110 -16.05 -2.18 4.77
CA MET A 110 -15.24 -3.39 4.62
C MET A 110 -15.91 -4.37 3.66
N ALA A 111 -17.23 -4.59 3.74
CA ALA A 111 -17.95 -5.44 2.78
C ALA A 111 -17.87 -4.94 1.32
N TYR A 112 -17.75 -3.63 1.09
CA TYR A 112 -17.47 -3.09 -0.25
C TYR A 112 -15.99 -3.24 -0.64
N LEU A 113 -15.07 -3.22 0.32
CA LEU A 113 -13.65 -3.51 0.08
C LEU A 113 -13.45 -4.99 -0.31
N ASP A 114 -14.29 -5.93 0.14
CA ASP A 114 -14.23 -7.35 -0.25
C ASP A 114 -14.35 -7.51 -1.78
N VAL A 115 -15.12 -6.66 -2.47
CA VAL A 115 -15.22 -6.67 -3.93
C VAL A 115 -13.94 -6.16 -4.60
N MET A 116 -13.26 -5.20 -3.98
CA MET A 116 -11.94 -4.74 -4.46
C MET A 116 -10.83 -5.74 -4.15
N TRP A 117 -11.04 -6.63 -3.18
CA TRP A 117 -10.15 -7.74 -2.83
C TRP A 117 -10.03 -8.80 -3.94
N GLU A 118 -10.96 -8.81 -4.90
CA GLU A 118 -10.84 -9.63 -6.10
C GLU A 118 -9.67 -9.20 -7.01
N ARG A 119 -9.07 -8.02 -6.77
CA ARG A 119 -7.87 -7.56 -7.46
C ARG A 119 -6.63 -7.89 -6.64
N THR A 120 -5.99 -9.02 -6.96
CA THR A 120 -4.72 -9.50 -6.37
C THR A 120 -3.64 -8.42 -6.29
N GLU A 121 -3.58 -7.53 -7.28
CA GLU A 121 -2.62 -6.42 -7.37
C GLU A 121 -2.65 -5.49 -6.14
N LEU A 122 -3.83 -5.24 -5.57
CA LEU A 122 -3.96 -4.40 -4.38
C LEU A 122 -3.41 -5.11 -3.13
N LEU A 123 -3.59 -6.43 -3.05
CA LEU A 123 -3.10 -7.26 -1.95
C LEU A 123 -1.58 -7.32 -1.96
N ASP A 124 -1.01 -7.59 -3.13
CA ASP A 124 0.44 -7.63 -3.33
C ASP A 124 1.07 -6.27 -3.01
N ARG A 125 0.39 -5.18 -3.34
CA ARG A 125 0.82 -3.83 -2.98
C ARG A 125 0.80 -3.60 -1.46
N LEU A 126 -0.23 -4.05 -0.75
CA LEU A 126 -0.31 -3.90 0.70
C LEU A 126 0.79 -4.70 1.40
N ILE A 127 1.02 -5.95 0.96
CA ILE A 127 2.11 -6.78 1.47
C ILE A 127 3.46 -6.11 1.20
N SER A 128 3.69 -5.62 -0.02
CA SER A 128 4.92 -4.90 -0.38
C SER A 128 5.16 -3.68 0.52
N VAL A 129 4.12 -2.91 0.84
CA VAL A 129 4.22 -1.78 1.77
C VAL A 129 4.64 -2.24 3.17
N CYS A 130 4.09 -3.36 3.67
CA CYS A 130 4.48 -3.92 4.95
C CYS A 130 5.94 -4.41 4.96
N LEU A 131 6.37 -5.12 3.92
CA LEU A 131 7.75 -5.61 3.79
C LEU A 131 8.77 -4.46 3.72
N ILE A 132 8.46 -3.40 2.97
CA ILE A 132 9.30 -2.21 2.89
C ILE A 132 9.39 -1.51 4.24
N LYS A 133 8.26 -1.37 4.96
CA LYS A 133 8.26 -0.78 6.31
C LYS A 133 9.09 -1.60 7.29
N GLN A 134 9.00 -2.93 7.24
CA GLN A 134 9.79 -3.81 8.08
C GLN A 134 11.28 -3.65 7.79
N GLU A 135 11.68 -3.68 6.52
CA GLU A 135 13.09 -3.51 6.13
C GLU A 135 13.64 -2.14 6.57
N LEU A 136 12.85 -1.07 6.44
CA LEU A 136 13.25 0.26 6.91
C LEU A 136 13.29 0.37 8.45
N ALA A 137 12.55 -0.46 9.18
CA ALA A 137 12.63 -0.51 10.64
C ALA A 137 13.85 -1.31 11.12
N GLU A 138 14.16 -2.44 10.46
CA GLU A 138 15.29 -3.31 10.77
C GLU A 138 16.62 -2.70 10.32
N ASN A 139 16.64 -2.06 9.15
CA ASN A 139 17.80 -1.41 8.55
C ASN A 139 17.50 0.07 8.23
N PRO A 140 17.42 0.94 9.25
CA PRO A 140 17.03 2.33 9.09
C PRO A 140 17.92 3.09 8.11
N VAL A 141 17.28 3.82 7.20
CA VAL A 141 17.95 4.79 6.34
C VAL A 141 18.04 6.11 7.10
N ARG A 142 19.26 6.60 7.34
CA ARG A 142 19.46 7.97 7.84
C ARG A 142 19.61 8.90 6.66
N LEU A 143 18.67 9.83 6.51
CA LEU A 143 18.73 10.87 5.50
C LEU A 143 19.40 12.11 6.11
N GLU A 144 20.47 12.57 5.48
CA GLU A 144 21.06 13.86 5.82
C GLU A 144 20.08 15.00 5.49
N PRO A 145 20.06 16.11 6.25
CA PRO A 145 19.10 17.20 6.03
C PRO A 145 19.07 17.76 4.60
N GLY A 146 20.23 17.84 3.94
CA GLY A 146 20.30 18.28 2.54
C GLY A 146 19.59 17.34 1.57
N VAL A 147 19.67 16.03 1.81
CA VAL A 147 19.00 15.02 0.98
C VAL A 147 17.48 15.09 1.16
N LEU A 148 17.01 15.35 2.38
CA LEU A 148 15.58 15.52 2.64
C LEU A 148 15.03 16.78 1.94
N GLN A 149 15.81 17.87 1.93
CA GLN A 149 15.44 19.08 1.21
C GLN A 149 15.36 18.83 -0.31
N ASP A 150 16.34 18.13 -0.89
CA ASP A 150 16.33 17.76 -2.31
C ASP A 150 15.11 16.88 -2.65
N ALA A 151 14.75 15.96 -1.74
CA ALA A 151 13.57 15.12 -1.86
C ALA A 151 12.27 15.93 -1.78
N MET A 152 12.18 16.92 -0.88
CA MET A 152 11.05 17.85 -0.79
C MET A 152 10.88 18.64 -2.09
N ASP A 153 11.98 19.15 -2.66
CA ASP A 153 11.94 19.89 -3.90
C ASP A 153 11.55 19.00 -5.09
N ALA A 154 12.06 17.76 -5.15
CA ALA A 154 11.66 16.78 -6.15
C ALA A 154 10.18 16.39 -6.02
N PHE A 155 9.70 16.17 -4.78
CA PHE A 155 8.31 15.88 -4.46
C PHE A 155 7.38 16.99 -4.98
N ARG A 156 7.77 18.25 -4.75
CA ARG A 156 7.04 19.43 -5.21
C ARG A 156 7.05 19.53 -6.73
N ARG A 157 8.21 19.37 -7.38
CA ARG A 157 8.32 19.41 -8.85
C ARG A 157 7.45 18.35 -9.52
N ALA A 158 7.48 17.11 -9.03
CA ALA A 158 6.70 16.01 -9.59
C ALA A 158 5.19 16.23 -9.51
N ARG A 159 4.73 17.07 -8.57
CA ARG A 159 3.31 17.36 -8.32
C ARG A 159 2.90 18.78 -8.77
N GLY A 160 3.78 19.50 -9.47
CA GLY A 160 3.53 20.87 -9.91
C GLY A 160 3.41 21.89 -8.77
N LEU A 161 3.89 21.58 -7.57
CA LEU A 161 3.80 22.44 -6.37
C LEU A 161 4.93 23.47 -6.33
N LEU A 162 5.05 24.22 -7.42
CA LEU A 162 6.19 25.12 -7.66
C LEU A 162 6.15 26.38 -6.78
N THR A 163 4.98 26.72 -6.23
CA THR A 163 4.81 27.87 -5.33
C THR A 163 4.42 27.43 -3.92
N VAL A 164 4.65 28.31 -2.95
CA VAL A 164 4.18 28.11 -1.56
C VAL A 164 2.65 28.01 -1.52
N ALA A 165 1.96 28.88 -2.26
CA ALA A 165 0.50 28.90 -2.32
C ALA A 165 -0.10 27.59 -2.86
N ASP A 166 0.54 26.98 -3.88
CA ASP A 166 0.09 25.70 -4.43
C ASP A 166 0.34 24.55 -3.45
N THR A 167 1.49 24.57 -2.76
CA THR A 167 1.82 23.60 -1.72
C THR A 167 0.82 23.66 -0.57
N GLU A 168 0.53 24.86 -0.05
CA GLU A 168 -0.47 25.04 1.01
C GLU A 168 -1.88 24.61 0.57
N ARG A 169 -2.28 24.92 -0.66
CA ARG A 169 -3.57 24.50 -1.20
C ARG A 169 -3.65 22.98 -1.29
N TRP A 170 -2.59 22.33 -1.76
CA TRP A 170 -2.48 20.88 -1.85
C TRP A 170 -2.54 20.22 -0.48
N MET A 171 -1.87 20.81 0.52
CA MET A 171 -1.91 20.35 1.92
C MET A 171 -3.31 20.52 2.53
N ARG A 172 -3.95 21.69 2.36
CA ARG A 172 -5.32 21.94 2.84
C ARG A 172 -6.33 20.97 2.24
N ALA A 173 -6.23 20.69 0.94
CA ALA A 173 -7.11 19.73 0.27
C ALA A 173 -6.95 18.29 0.78
N ARG A 174 -5.82 17.98 1.43
CA ARG A 174 -5.50 16.66 1.99
C ARG A 174 -5.48 16.64 3.51
N THR A 175 -5.85 17.74 4.16
CA THR A 175 -5.84 17.90 5.62
C THR A 175 -4.46 17.59 6.21
N LEU A 176 -3.38 17.94 5.49
CA LEU A 176 -2.01 17.69 5.92
C LEU A 176 -1.43 18.90 6.66
N SER A 177 -0.79 18.65 7.80
CA SER A 177 0.08 19.62 8.47
C SER A 177 1.46 19.66 7.80
N HIS A 178 2.28 20.66 8.13
CA HIS A 178 3.65 20.74 7.63
C HIS A 178 4.50 19.54 8.07
N THR A 179 4.41 19.17 9.35
CA THR A 179 5.06 17.97 9.89
C THR A 179 4.59 16.70 9.17
N ALA A 180 3.30 16.55 8.89
CA ALA A 180 2.79 15.39 8.15
C ALA A 180 3.30 15.35 6.69
N LEU A 181 3.53 16.51 6.07
CA LEU A 181 4.18 16.59 4.76
C LEU A 181 5.66 16.20 4.84
N GLU A 182 6.40 16.69 5.83
CA GLU A 182 7.80 16.30 6.05
C GLU A 182 7.94 14.79 6.28
N GLU A 183 7.12 14.20 7.15
CA GLU A 183 7.09 12.75 7.40
C GLU A 183 6.73 11.94 6.15
N LEU A 184 5.85 12.47 5.29
CA LEU A 184 5.50 11.85 4.01
C LEU A 184 6.71 11.83 3.07
N VAL A 185 7.39 12.97 2.94
CA VAL A 185 8.57 13.12 2.07
C VAL A 185 9.74 12.31 2.57
N GLU A 186 10.00 12.32 3.88
CA GLU A 186 11.04 11.51 4.52
C GLU A 186 10.82 10.02 4.23
N ARG A 187 9.56 9.55 4.32
CA ARG A 187 9.21 8.17 3.98
C ARG A 187 9.42 7.86 2.51
N GLU A 188 8.98 8.73 1.59
CA GLU A 188 9.23 8.53 0.14
C GLU A 188 10.74 8.49 -0.16
N ALA A 189 11.53 9.36 0.48
CA ALA A 189 12.98 9.41 0.31
C ALA A 189 13.69 8.17 0.88
N ALA A 190 13.26 7.68 2.05
CA ALA A 190 13.80 6.45 2.65
C ALA A 190 13.54 5.23 1.76
N ILE A 191 12.35 5.15 1.14
CA ILE A 191 12.02 4.09 0.18
C ILE A 191 12.89 4.20 -1.07
N ALA A 192 13.11 5.41 -1.59
CA ALA A 192 13.98 5.63 -2.74
C ALA A 192 15.44 5.22 -2.46
N GLU A 193 15.94 5.53 -1.26
CA GLU A 193 17.29 5.10 -0.84
C GLU A 193 17.39 3.59 -0.65
N LEU A 194 16.38 2.96 -0.06
CA LEU A 194 16.32 1.50 0.02
C LEU A 194 16.39 0.87 -1.38
N LYS A 195 15.62 1.39 -2.34
CA LYS A 195 15.69 0.93 -3.74
C LYS A 195 17.10 1.08 -4.30
N ARG A 196 17.76 2.24 -4.10
CA ARG A 196 19.14 2.45 -4.53
C ARG A 196 20.11 1.44 -3.93
N ARG A 197 20.01 1.16 -2.62
CA ARG A 197 20.86 0.18 -1.93
C ARG A 197 20.69 -1.22 -2.53
N VAL A 198 19.46 -1.68 -2.67
CA VAL A 198 19.14 -3.00 -3.26
C VAL A 198 19.70 -3.13 -4.68
N VAL A 199 19.57 -2.06 -5.48
CA VAL A 199 20.09 -2.02 -6.86
C VAL A 199 21.61 -1.95 -6.89
N ALA A 200 22.26 -1.22 -5.99
CA ALA A 200 23.72 -1.17 -5.91
C ALA A 200 24.31 -2.55 -5.55
N ASP A 201 23.65 -3.28 -4.65
CA ASP A 201 24.12 -4.59 -4.19
C ASP A 201 23.95 -5.70 -5.25
N ARG A 202 22.88 -5.63 -6.05
CA ARG A 202 22.44 -6.74 -6.92
C ARG A 202 22.38 -6.41 -8.41
N GLY A 203 22.38 -5.13 -8.77
CA GLY A 203 22.11 -4.66 -10.13
C GLY A 203 23.14 -5.09 -11.15
N HIS A 204 24.42 -5.16 -10.78
CA HIS A 204 25.48 -5.62 -11.69
C HIS A 204 25.35 -7.12 -12.03
N ALA A 205 25.06 -7.96 -11.04
CA ALA A 205 24.87 -9.40 -11.25
C ALA A 205 23.62 -9.65 -12.10
N TRP A 206 22.51 -8.97 -11.76
CA TRP A 206 21.28 -9.04 -12.52
C TRP A 206 21.48 -8.59 -13.97
N LEU A 207 22.17 -7.47 -14.18
CA LEU A 207 22.45 -6.96 -15.52
C LEU A 207 23.26 -7.97 -16.34
N ALA A 208 24.30 -8.57 -15.77
CA ALA A 208 25.13 -9.56 -16.48
C ALA A 208 24.33 -10.79 -16.94
N GLU A 209 23.34 -11.21 -16.14
CA GLU A 209 22.46 -12.35 -16.44
C GLU A 209 21.32 -11.99 -17.41
N ASN A 210 20.94 -10.70 -17.49
CA ASN A 210 19.74 -10.24 -18.18
C ASN A 210 20.00 -9.20 -19.29
N VAL A 211 21.25 -9.01 -19.74
CA VAL A 211 21.60 -8.03 -20.79
C VAL A 211 20.70 -8.16 -22.02
N GLY A 212 20.44 -9.40 -22.48
CA GLY A 212 19.60 -9.67 -23.65
C GLY A 212 18.10 -9.35 -23.44
N GLY A 213 17.67 -9.19 -22.19
CA GLY A 213 16.32 -8.78 -21.80
C GLY A 213 16.10 -7.27 -21.78
N LEU A 214 17.15 -6.45 -21.99
CA LEU A 214 17.06 -4.99 -21.95
C LEU A 214 16.93 -4.33 -23.32
N ASP A 215 16.87 -5.13 -24.39
CA ASP A 215 16.58 -4.62 -25.73
C ASP A 215 15.23 -3.89 -25.73
N ARG A 216 15.14 -2.84 -26.53
CA ARG A 216 13.94 -2.00 -26.64
C ARG A 216 13.36 -2.03 -28.04
N ALA A 217 12.05 -1.83 -28.11
CA ALA A 217 11.35 -1.63 -29.36
C ALA A 217 10.36 -0.47 -29.22
N ARG A 218 10.29 0.38 -30.26
CA ARG A 218 9.19 1.32 -30.43
C ARG A 218 8.12 0.62 -31.24
N VAL A 219 6.90 0.60 -30.74
CA VAL A 219 5.79 -0.14 -31.35
C VAL A 219 4.53 0.71 -31.45
N ALA A 220 3.72 0.41 -32.46
CA ALA A 220 2.34 0.86 -32.54
C ALA A 220 1.41 -0.33 -32.26
N THR A 221 0.51 -0.19 -31.30
CA THR A 221 -0.39 -1.25 -30.86
C THR A 221 -1.83 -0.83 -31.09
N VAL A 222 -2.62 -1.74 -31.68
CA VAL A 222 -4.07 -1.62 -31.78
C VAL A 222 -4.72 -2.77 -31.02
N ARG A 223 -5.70 -2.47 -30.16
CA ARG A 223 -6.39 -3.44 -29.31
C ARG A 223 -7.85 -3.65 -29.74
N PHE A 224 -8.28 -4.90 -29.60
CA PHE A 224 -9.61 -5.40 -29.96
C PHE A 224 -10.16 -6.25 -28.82
N ALA A 225 -11.49 -6.29 -28.71
CA ALA A 225 -12.16 -7.20 -27.77
C ALA A 225 -12.12 -8.64 -28.30
N GLU A 226 -12.34 -8.82 -29.61
CA GLU A 226 -12.44 -10.14 -30.23
C GLU A 226 -11.32 -10.42 -31.23
N ARG A 227 -10.93 -11.69 -31.32
CA ARG A 227 -9.88 -12.16 -32.25
C ARG A 227 -10.22 -11.86 -33.71
N THR A 228 -11.48 -12.09 -34.08
CA THR A 228 -11.99 -11.93 -35.45
C THR A 228 -11.86 -10.48 -35.94
N GLU A 229 -11.91 -9.51 -35.04
CA GLU A 229 -11.74 -8.09 -35.35
C GLU A 229 -10.27 -7.77 -35.60
N ALA A 230 -9.37 -8.31 -34.76
CA ALA A 230 -7.93 -8.19 -34.96
C ALA A 230 -7.46 -8.85 -36.27
N GLU A 231 -8.07 -9.99 -36.66
CA GLU A 231 -7.81 -10.64 -37.95
C GLU A 231 -8.29 -9.80 -39.13
N ARG A 232 -9.50 -9.23 -39.05
CA ARG A 232 -10.01 -8.29 -40.07
C ARG A 232 -9.12 -7.06 -40.22
N PHE A 233 -8.61 -6.52 -39.11
CA PHE A 233 -7.68 -5.41 -39.14
C PHE A 233 -6.38 -5.77 -39.88
N LEU A 234 -5.81 -6.95 -39.62
CA LEU A 234 -4.62 -7.42 -40.34
C LEU A 234 -4.87 -7.55 -41.84
N ASP A 235 -6.04 -8.06 -42.24
CA ASP A 235 -6.40 -8.17 -43.65
C ASP A 235 -6.56 -6.78 -44.29
N LEU A 236 -7.10 -5.81 -43.57
CA LEU A 236 -7.17 -4.41 -44.02
C LEU A 236 -5.78 -3.80 -44.21
N VAL A 237 -4.86 -4.01 -43.27
CA VAL A 237 -3.47 -3.55 -43.39
C VAL A 237 -2.80 -4.19 -44.61
N ARG A 238 -2.94 -5.50 -44.79
CA ARG A 238 -2.39 -6.22 -45.95
C ARG A 238 -2.96 -5.72 -47.27
N ALA A 239 -4.27 -5.53 -47.35
CA ALA A 239 -4.93 -5.00 -48.55
C ALA A 239 -4.39 -3.60 -48.91
N ARG A 240 -4.18 -2.73 -47.92
CA ARG A 240 -3.59 -1.40 -48.15
C ARG A 240 -2.15 -1.45 -48.64
N MET A 241 -1.34 -2.38 -48.13
CA MET A 241 0.03 -2.58 -48.60
C MET A 241 0.08 -3.09 -50.04
N VAL A 242 -0.80 -4.03 -50.40
CA VAL A 242 -0.81 -4.66 -51.74
C VAL A 242 -1.50 -3.78 -52.78
N ASP A 243 -2.69 -3.26 -52.48
CA ASP A 243 -3.55 -2.56 -53.44
C ASP A 243 -3.31 -1.05 -53.43
N GLY A 244 -2.98 -0.48 -52.27
CA GLY A 244 -2.75 0.96 -52.10
C GLY A 244 -1.31 1.41 -52.37
N GLY A 245 -0.35 0.47 -52.43
CA GLY A 245 1.07 0.77 -52.55
C GLY A 245 1.64 1.53 -51.35
N GLU A 246 0.91 1.56 -50.23
CA GLU A 246 1.35 2.17 -48.98
C GLU A 246 2.48 1.34 -48.37
N ASP A 247 3.48 2.01 -47.77
CA ASP A 247 4.45 1.28 -46.94
C ASP A 247 3.73 0.70 -45.70
N ALA A 248 4.35 -0.29 -45.05
CA ALA A 248 3.71 -1.00 -43.94
C ALA A 248 3.29 -0.06 -42.80
N VAL A 249 4.04 1.01 -42.54
CA VAL A 249 3.75 1.97 -41.46
C VAL A 249 2.54 2.84 -41.82
N GLY A 250 2.51 3.34 -43.06
CA GLY A 250 1.38 4.08 -43.61
C GLY A 250 0.11 3.24 -43.63
N ALA A 251 0.20 2.00 -44.13
CA ALA A 251 -0.91 1.06 -44.18
C ALA A 251 -1.50 0.76 -42.80
N PHE A 252 -0.64 0.52 -41.81
CA PHE A 252 -1.05 0.28 -40.44
C PHE A 252 -1.72 1.51 -39.81
N GLY A 253 -1.10 2.68 -39.93
CA GLY A 253 -1.62 3.94 -39.38
C GLY A 253 -2.96 4.33 -40.02
N ALA A 254 -3.09 4.18 -41.33
CA ALA A 254 -4.31 4.52 -42.05
C ALA A 254 -5.45 3.51 -41.78
N ALA A 255 -5.13 2.22 -41.63
CA ALA A 255 -6.08 1.22 -41.15
C ALA A 255 -6.57 1.54 -39.72
N ALA A 256 -5.64 1.89 -38.81
CA ALA A 256 -5.98 2.22 -37.43
C ALA A 256 -6.86 3.48 -37.34
N ALA A 257 -6.56 4.50 -38.15
CA ALA A 257 -7.38 5.72 -38.24
C ALA A 257 -8.78 5.42 -38.81
N ALA A 258 -8.88 4.55 -39.81
CA ALA A 258 -10.15 4.13 -40.39
C ALA A 258 -11.00 3.35 -39.37
N GLU A 259 -10.42 2.39 -38.66
CA GLU A 259 -11.12 1.64 -37.60
C GLU A 259 -11.56 2.54 -36.45
N PHE A 260 -10.70 3.46 -36.00
CA PHE A 260 -11.05 4.44 -34.98
C PHE A 260 -12.23 5.33 -35.40
N ALA A 261 -12.29 5.72 -36.67
CA ALA A 261 -13.38 6.54 -37.20
C ALA A 261 -14.68 5.74 -37.44
N ALA A 262 -14.58 4.45 -37.74
CA ALA A 262 -15.70 3.62 -38.21
C ALA A 262 -16.32 2.70 -37.13
N SER A 263 -15.55 2.28 -36.13
CA SER A 263 -15.94 1.17 -35.24
C SER A 263 -15.82 1.49 -33.74
N ALA A 264 -16.80 0.99 -32.96
CA ALA A 264 -16.78 0.99 -31.49
C ALA A 264 -16.00 -0.20 -30.89
N THR A 265 -15.43 -1.06 -31.74
CA THR A 265 -14.77 -2.32 -31.35
C THR A 265 -13.29 -2.16 -31.00
N LEU A 266 -12.70 -1.07 -31.47
CA LEU A 266 -11.35 -0.68 -31.12
C LEU A 266 -11.33 -0.20 -29.67
N THR A 267 -10.57 -0.90 -28.84
CA THR A 267 -10.47 -0.58 -27.41
C THR A 267 -9.30 0.37 -27.11
N GLY A 268 -8.39 0.56 -28.07
CA GLY A 268 -7.35 1.58 -28.00
C GLY A 268 -6.31 1.52 -29.11
N VAL A 269 -5.67 2.66 -29.36
CA VAL A 269 -4.43 2.79 -30.17
C VAL A 269 -3.38 3.46 -29.31
N GLU A 270 -2.18 2.88 -29.27
CA GLU A 270 -1.04 3.46 -28.55
C GLU A 270 0.24 3.34 -29.35
N MET A 271 1.14 4.32 -29.18
CA MET A 271 2.52 4.22 -29.60
C MET A 271 3.40 4.31 -28.38
N THR A 272 4.13 3.25 -28.10
CA THR A 272 4.90 3.09 -26.86
C THR A 272 6.29 2.55 -27.15
N GLU A 273 7.21 2.77 -26.21
CA GLU A 273 8.47 2.05 -26.16
C GLU A 273 8.35 0.94 -25.12
N VAL A 274 8.74 -0.27 -25.50
CA VAL A 274 8.66 -1.47 -24.64
C VAL A 274 10.05 -2.05 -24.44
N VAL A 275 10.33 -2.56 -23.24
CA VAL A 275 11.56 -3.28 -22.89
C VAL A 275 11.29 -4.77 -22.90
N ARG A 276 12.20 -5.59 -23.45
CA ARG A 276 11.96 -7.04 -23.63
C ARG A 276 11.59 -7.76 -22.33
N CYS A 277 12.24 -7.45 -21.21
CA CYS A 277 11.98 -8.08 -19.91
C CYS A 277 10.65 -7.68 -19.26
N GLU A 278 10.00 -6.62 -19.74
CA GLU A 278 8.67 -6.18 -19.25
C GLU A 278 7.53 -6.87 -20.01
N LEU A 279 7.83 -7.56 -21.11
CA LEU A 279 6.84 -8.22 -21.94
C LEU A 279 6.72 -9.70 -21.60
N PRO A 280 5.51 -10.28 -21.71
CA PRO A 280 5.36 -11.73 -21.65
C PRO A 280 6.10 -12.39 -22.82
N GLU A 281 6.71 -13.55 -22.59
CA GLU A 281 7.54 -14.24 -23.61
C GLU A 281 6.76 -14.54 -24.91
N SER A 282 5.44 -14.74 -24.80
CA SER A 282 4.53 -14.91 -25.94
C SER A 282 4.53 -13.73 -26.92
N LEU A 283 4.86 -12.53 -26.45
CA LEU A 283 5.03 -11.33 -27.25
C LEU A 283 6.51 -10.96 -27.44
N ALA A 284 7.32 -11.08 -26.39
CA ALA A 284 8.72 -10.68 -26.41
C ALA A 284 9.54 -11.41 -27.50
N GLY A 285 9.40 -12.73 -27.60
CA GLY A 285 10.11 -13.53 -28.60
C GLY A 285 9.85 -13.07 -30.04
N PRO A 286 8.59 -13.12 -30.51
CA PRO A 286 8.23 -12.67 -31.86
C PRO A 286 8.59 -11.20 -32.12
N LEU A 287 8.31 -10.31 -31.16
CA LEU A 287 8.50 -8.87 -31.31
C LEU A 287 9.96 -8.48 -31.50
N PHE A 288 10.86 -9.08 -30.71
CA PHE A 288 12.29 -8.76 -30.81
C PHE A 288 13.01 -9.51 -31.93
N LEU A 289 12.40 -10.56 -32.50
CA LEU A 289 12.86 -11.20 -33.73
C LEU A 289 12.38 -10.49 -35.00
N ALA A 290 11.21 -9.86 -34.97
CA ALA A 290 10.58 -9.20 -36.11
C ALA A 290 11.37 -8.00 -36.66
N GLU A 291 11.37 -7.84 -37.98
CA GLU A 291 12.04 -6.72 -38.63
C GLU A 291 11.29 -5.39 -38.41
N PRO A 292 11.99 -4.24 -38.45
CA PRO A 292 11.31 -2.95 -38.45
C PRO A 292 10.27 -2.86 -39.57
N SER A 293 9.13 -2.28 -39.22
CA SER A 293 7.89 -2.17 -40.01
C SER A 293 7.06 -3.46 -40.10
N GLU A 294 7.52 -4.59 -39.56
CA GLU A 294 6.76 -5.84 -39.52
C GLU A 294 5.54 -5.72 -38.58
N VAL A 295 4.43 -6.30 -39.01
CA VAL A 295 3.16 -6.31 -38.27
C VAL A 295 2.92 -7.71 -37.70
N LEU A 296 2.82 -7.77 -36.38
CA LEU A 296 2.65 -8.97 -35.60
C LEU A 296 1.23 -9.06 -35.04
N GLY A 297 0.68 -10.26 -35.02
CA GLY A 297 -0.62 -10.54 -34.42
C GLY A 297 -1.51 -11.45 -35.27
N PRO A 298 -2.72 -11.76 -34.77
CA PRO A 298 -3.26 -11.32 -33.47
C PRO A 298 -2.57 -12.04 -32.30
N VAL A 299 -2.13 -11.29 -31.30
CA VAL A 299 -1.59 -11.85 -30.05
C VAL A 299 -2.63 -11.66 -28.94
N SER A 300 -2.87 -12.71 -28.14
CA SER A 300 -3.76 -12.61 -26.99
C SER A 300 -3.12 -11.76 -25.89
N ASP A 301 -3.92 -10.87 -25.30
CA ASP A 301 -3.54 -9.96 -24.21
C ASP A 301 -4.76 -9.81 -23.32
N GLU A 302 -4.82 -10.45 -22.15
CA GLU A 302 -6.02 -10.35 -21.30
C GLU A 302 -6.35 -8.87 -21.01
N PRO A 303 -7.58 -8.38 -21.32
CA PRO A 303 -8.82 -9.13 -21.60
C PRO A 303 -9.23 -9.29 -23.09
N GLY A 304 -8.35 -9.11 -24.07
CA GLY A 304 -8.66 -9.21 -25.50
C GLY A 304 -7.48 -9.61 -26.42
N TRP A 305 -7.40 -8.93 -27.57
CA TRP A 305 -6.45 -9.22 -28.65
C TRP A 305 -5.76 -7.95 -29.11
N ARG A 306 -4.48 -8.07 -29.49
CA ARG A 306 -3.69 -6.95 -30.02
C ARG A 306 -2.99 -7.29 -31.32
N VAL A 307 -2.83 -6.26 -32.14
CA VAL A 307 -1.97 -6.25 -33.33
C VAL A 307 -0.91 -5.18 -33.11
N VAL A 308 0.35 -5.55 -33.32
CA VAL A 308 1.51 -4.73 -32.98
C VAL A 308 2.36 -4.55 -34.23
N GLN A 309 2.65 -3.30 -34.59
CA GLN A 309 3.68 -3.00 -35.59
C GLN A 309 4.97 -2.59 -34.90
N VAL A 310 6.08 -3.23 -35.28
CA VAL A 310 7.41 -2.83 -34.83
C VAL A 310 7.86 -1.64 -35.66
N LEU A 311 8.15 -0.50 -35.03
CA LEU A 311 8.60 0.71 -35.72
C LEU A 311 10.13 0.82 -35.72
N ALA A 312 10.76 0.49 -34.60
CA ALA A 312 12.21 0.49 -34.45
C ALA A 312 12.64 -0.46 -33.34
N ARG A 313 13.85 -1.00 -33.43
CA ARG A 313 14.51 -1.77 -32.35
C ARG A 313 15.82 -1.08 -31.96
N THR A 314 16.08 -1.02 -30.67
CA THR A 314 17.31 -0.46 -30.11
C THR A 314 17.90 -1.50 -29.18
N ARG A 315 19.12 -1.95 -29.46
CA ARG A 315 19.83 -2.81 -28.51
C ARG A 315 20.10 -2.07 -27.22
N ALA A 316 20.06 -2.79 -26.11
CA ALA A 316 20.39 -2.22 -24.81
C ALA A 316 21.77 -1.53 -24.87
N ALA A 317 21.77 -0.21 -24.72
CA ALA A 317 22.94 0.55 -24.35
C ALA A 317 22.79 0.94 -22.87
N SER A 318 23.90 1.07 -22.14
CA SER A 318 23.86 1.63 -20.79
C SER A 318 23.44 3.10 -20.89
N ASP A 319 22.17 3.35 -20.64
CA ASP A 319 21.55 4.67 -20.60
C ASP A 319 20.64 4.80 -19.36
N ALA A 320 20.23 6.03 -19.03
CA ALA A 320 19.46 6.30 -17.81
C ALA A 320 18.10 5.59 -17.75
N GLN A 321 17.56 5.14 -18.88
CA GLN A 321 16.29 4.41 -18.92
C GLN A 321 16.52 2.90 -18.71
N ALA A 322 17.65 2.36 -19.16
CA ALA A 322 18.06 0.99 -18.88
C ALA A 322 18.32 0.86 -17.39
N ASP A 323 19.00 1.85 -16.80
CA ASP A 323 19.25 1.90 -15.36
C ASP A 323 17.95 1.93 -14.56
N ARG A 324 16.91 2.61 -15.05
CA ARG A 324 15.59 2.63 -14.40
C ARG A 324 14.88 1.28 -14.50
N ALA A 325 14.85 0.67 -15.68
CA ALA A 325 14.23 -0.64 -15.88
C ALA A 325 14.92 -1.73 -15.04
N VAL A 326 16.26 -1.71 -15.00
CA VAL A 326 17.06 -2.58 -14.12
C VAL A 326 16.71 -2.32 -12.65
N ALA A 327 16.65 -1.05 -12.24
CA ALA A 327 16.32 -0.71 -10.86
C ALA A 327 14.93 -1.22 -10.44
N GLU A 328 13.94 -1.09 -11.31
CA GLU A 328 12.58 -1.60 -11.07
C GLU A 328 12.55 -3.13 -11.02
N ALA A 329 13.18 -3.81 -11.98
CA ALA A 329 13.22 -5.27 -12.03
C ALA A 329 13.95 -5.89 -10.83
N VAL A 330 15.12 -5.35 -10.47
CA VAL A 330 15.91 -5.82 -9.32
C VAL A 330 15.15 -5.62 -8.02
N PHE A 331 14.46 -4.49 -7.86
CA PHE A 331 13.67 -4.23 -6.66
C PHE A 331 12.41 -5.11 -6.60
N ALA A 332 11.75 -5.36 -7.74
CA ALA A 332 10.62 -6.27 -7.82
C ALA A 332 11.02 -7.71 -7.46
N GLN A 333 12.16 -8.19 -7.96
CA GLN A 333 12.71 -9.49 -7.59
C GLN A 333 13.03 -9.57 -6.09
N TRP A 334 13.67 -8.53 -5.53
CA TRP A 334 13.93 -8.45 -4.10
C TRP A 334 12.64 -8.51 -3.27
N LEU A 335 11.58 -7.81 -3.69
CA LEU A 335 10.27 -7.89 -3.04
C LEU A 335 9.66 -9.29 -3.13
N ALA A 336 9.76 -9.96 -4.28
CA ALA A 336 9.26 -11.32 -4.48
C ALA A 336 9.95 -12.32 -3.54
N GLU A 337 11.29 -12.27 -3.43
CA GLU A 337 12.05 -13.09 -2.48
C GLU A 337 11.60 -12.86 -1.03
N ARG A 338 11.36 -11.59 -0.65
CA ARG A 338 10.88 -11.25 0.69
C ARG A 338 9.45 -11.70 0.92
N HIS A 339 8.61 -11.63 -0.09
CA HIS A 339 7.25 -12.12 -0.05
C HIS A 339 7.22 -13.64 0.19
N GLU A 340 8.02 -14.41 -0.54
CA GLU A 340 8.13 -15.88 -0.37
C GLU A 340 8.61 -16.27 1.04
N ALA A 341 9.57 -15.53 1.59
CA ALA A 341 10.10 -15.77 2.93
C ALA A 341 9.22 -15.25 4.07
N ALA A 342 8.28 -14.35 3.78
CA ALA A 342 7.47 -13.70 4.80
C ALA A 342 6.39 -14.62 5.36
N ARG A 343 6.06 -14.41 6.64
CA ARG A 343 4.85 -14.96 7.24
C ARG A 343 3.73 -13.94 7.10
N ILE A 344 2.69 -14.28 6.35
CA ILE A 344 1.57 -13.39 6.05
C ILE A 344 0.32 -13.96 6.71
N GLU A 345 -0.29 -13.17 7.59
CA GLU A 345 -1.56 -13.48 8.24
C GLU A 345 -2.56 -12.37 7.94
N TRP A 346 -3.71 -12.75 7.42
CA TRP A 346 -4.81 -11.83 7.14
C TRP A 346 -5.85 -11.96 8.24
N PHE A 347 -6.17 -10.86 8.89
CA PHE A 347 -7.19 -10.79 9.95
C PHE A 347 -8.59 -10.53 9.40
N TRP A 348 -8.72 -10.43 8.08
CA TRP A 348 -9.95 -10.12 7.36
C TRP A 348 -9.83 -10.59 5.89
N GLY A 349 -10.96 -10.90 5.26
CA GLY A 349 -11.03 -11.49 3.91
C GLY A 349 -11.10 -13.03 3.90
N ASP A 350 -11.38 -13.62 2.72
CA ASP A 350 -11.45 -15.07 2.53
C ASP A 350 -10.04 -15.70 2.52
N ALA A 351 -9.82 -16.68 3.40
CA ALA A 351 -8.56 -17.42 3.52
C ALA A 351 -8.16 -18.14 2.22
N ALA A 352 -9.14 -18.49 1.37
CA ALA A 352 -8.86 -19.12 0.07
C ALA A 352 -8.37 -18.13 -0.99
N LYS A 353 -8.59 -16.82 -0.79
CA LYS A 353 -8.31 -15.76 -1.76
C LYS A 353 -7.16 -14.85 -1.33
N THR A 354 -6.59 -15.10 -0.17
CA THR A 354 -5.54 -14.27 0.41
C THR A 354 -4.17 -14.93 0.21
N PRO A 355 -3.18 -14.23 -0.38
CA PRO A 355 -1.84 -14.76 -0.52
C PRO A 355 -1.27 -15.10 0.86
N THR A 356 -0.82 -16.34 1.03
CA THR A 356 -0.12 -16.79 2.23
C THR A 356 1.34 -17.02 1.87
N GLY A 357 2.25 -16.51 2.70
CA GLY A 357 3.68 -16.79 2.58
C GLY A 357 4.04 -18.15 3.18
N ALA A 358 5.27 -18.35 3.63
CA ALA A 358 5.75 -19.64 4.14
C ALA A 358 4.79 -20.27 5.18
N PRO A 359 4.52 -21.60 5.10
CA PRO A 359 3.48 -22.25 5.90
C PRO A 359 3.79 -22.23 7.40
N VAL A 360 2.73 -22.03 8.19
CA VAL A 360 2.78 -22.06 9.66
C VAL A 360 2.85 -23.50 10.14
N HIS A 361 4.02 -23.97 10.57
CA HIS A 361 4.08 -25.10 11.49
C HIS A 361 3.66 -24.62 12.88
N ARG A 362 2.42 -24.92 13.27
CA ARG A 362 2.00 -24.81 14.68
C ARG A 362 2.67 -25.93 15.49
N PRO A 363 3.30 -25.64 16.64
CA PRO A 363 3.66 -26.66 17.62
C PRO A 363 2.44 -27.28 18.28
#